data_AF-A0A954LPE3-F1
#
_entry.id   AF-A0A954LPE3-F1
#
_cell.length_a   1.000
_cell.length_b   1.000
_cell.length_c   1.000
_cell.angle_alpha   90.00
_cell.angle_beta   90.00
_cell.angle_gamma   90.00
#
_symmetry.space_group_name_H-M   'P 1'
#
loop_
_entity.id
_entity.type
_entity.pdbx_description
1 polymer ?
#
loop_
_entity_poly.entity_id
_entity_poly.type
_entity_poly.pdbx_seq_one_letter_code
_entity_poly.pdbx_strand_id
1 'polypeptide(L)' 'MNNPFSIPTDREIVEARPAKNLVDPNRPYAFLVEPEMAASGQVVDVATVFLTNRECPFRCLMCDLWKNTTDESVPPG' A
#
# COMPACT_ATOMS: atom_id res chain seq x y z
N MET A 1 -33.82 -3.67 -7.29
CA MET A 1 -33.21 -2.38 -7.67
C MET A 1 -31.77 -2.42 -7.18
N ASN A 2 -30.79 -2.44 -8.08
CA ASN A 2 -29.39 -2.37 -7.69
C ASN A 2 -29.14 -0.97 -7.14
N ASN A 3 -28.74 -0.88 -5.87
CA ASN A 3 -28.31 0.37 -5.27
C ASN A 3 -26.96 0.74 -5.90
N PRO A 4 -26.84 1.85 -6.65
CA PRO A 4 -25.58 2.28 -7.25
C PRO A 4 -24.49 2.65 -6.22
N PHE A 5 -24.83 2.64 -4.92
CA PHE A 5 -23.93 2.95 -3.82
C PHE A 5 -23.62 1.75 -2.91
N SER A 6 -23.74 0.50 -3.38
CA SER A 6 -23.30 -0.63 -2.56
C SER A 6 -21.77 -0.59 -2.38
N ILE A 7 -21.32 -0.67 -1.14
CA ILE A 7 -19.89 -0.82 -0.83
C ILE A 7 -19.46 -2.21 -1.29
N PRO A 8 -18.40 -2.34 -2.11
CA PRO A 8 -17.90 -3.64 -2.54
C PRO A 8 -17.33 -4.42 -1.35
N THR A 9 -17.50 -5.73 -1.38
CA THR A 9 -16.91 -6.67 -0.42
C THR A 9 -15.42 -6.84 -0.65
N ASP A 10 -14.68 -7.27 0.37
CA ASP A 10 -13.25 -7.60 0.27
C ASP A 10 -12.95 -8.57 -0.88
N ARG A 11 -13.83 -9.55 -1.10
CA ARG A 11 -13.69 -10.53 -2.19
C ARG A 11 -13.80 -9.86 -3.55
N GLU A 12 -14.80 -9.01 -3.76
CA GLU A 12 -14.97 -8.28 -5.02
C GLU A 12 -13.79 -7.35 -5.29
N ILE A 13 -13.24 -6.72 -4.25
CA ILE A 13 -12.05 -5.88 -4.36
C ILE A 13 -10.84 -6.71 -4.78
N VAL A 14 -10.59 -7.86 -4.14
CA VAL A 14 -9.44 -8.72 -4.46
C VAL A 14 -9.57 -9.35 -5.84
N GLU A 15 -10.75 -9.84 -6.22
CA GLU A 15 -11.01 -10.43 -7.55
C GLU A 15 -10.83 -9.40 -8.69
N ALA A 16 -11.04 -8.11 -8.42
CA ALA A 16 -10.84 -7.04 -9.40
C ALA A 16 -9.37 -6.58 -9.54
N ARG A 17 -8.47 -7.00 -8.66
CA ARG A 17 -7.06 -6.57 -8.69
C ARG A 17 -6.23 -7.39 -9.68
N PRO A 18 -5.33 -6.77 -10.46
CA PRO A 18 -4.36 -7.51 -11.27
C PRO A 18 -3.31 -8.19 -10.39
N ALA A 19 -2.43 -8.99 -11.01
CA ALA A 19 -1.30 -9.61 -10.33
C ALA A 19 -0.40 -8.57 -9.64
N LYS A 20 0.21 -8.98 -8.51
CA LYS A 20 1.22 -8.18 -7.80
C LYS A 20 2.49 -8.04 -8.64
N ASN A 21 3.25 -6.98 -8.39
CA ASN A 21 4.58 -6.80 -8.95
C ASN A 21 5.57 -7.80 -8.32
N LEU A 22 6.59 -8.19 -9.08
CA LEU A 22 7.73 -8.93 -8.52
C LEU A 22 8.65 -7.95 -7.79
N VAL A 23 8.86 -8.19 -6.49
CA VAL A 23 9.67 -7.34 -5.60
C VAL A 23 10.66 -8.19 -4.80
N ASP A 24 11.85 -7.66 -4.52
CA ASP A 24 12.80 -8.26 -3.57
C ASP A 24 12.48 -7.73 -2.15
N PRO A 25 12.03 -8.59 -1.21
CA PRO A 25 11.66 -8.14 0.13
C PRO A 25 12.82 -7.56 0.94
N ASN A 26 14.07 -7.78 0.53
CA ASN A 26 15.25 -7.26 1.21
C ASN A 26 15.68 -5.87 0.71
N ARG A 27 14.90 -5.25 -0.19
CA ARG A 27 15.19 -3.93 -0.76
C ARG A 27 13.91 -3.09 -0.79
N PRO A 28 13.98 -1.78 -0.48
CA PRO A 28 12.86 -0.89 -0.72
C PRO A 28 12.47 -0.90 -2.20
N TYR A 29 11.17 -1.04 -2.51
CA TYR A 29 10.71 -1.02 -3.90
C TYR A 29 10.62 0.41 -4.46
N ALA A 30 10.56 1.41 -3.57
CA ALA A 30 10.60 2.83 -3.90
C ALA A 30 11.09 3.65 -2.70
N PHE A 31 11.56 4.87 -2.96
CA PHE A 31 11.85 5.89 -1.96
C PHE A 31 11.76 7.27 -2.62
N LEU A 32 11.41 8.28 -1.83
CA LEU A 32 11.29 9.66 -2.29
C LEU A 32 11.59 10.64 -1.15
N VAL A 33 11.85 11.91 -1.52
CA VAL A 33 11.92 13.03 -0.59
C VAL A 33 10.93 14.08 -1.06
N GLU A 34 9.96 14.41 -0.22
CA GLU A 34 8.89 15.36 -0.51
C GLU A 34 8.76 16.42 0.59
N PRO A 35 8.40 17.67 0.25
CA PRO A 35 8.11 18.69 1.23
C PRO A 35 6.77 18.43 1.91
N GLU A 36 6.76 18.18 3.21
CA GLU A 36 5.55 17.91 4.00
C GLU A 36 5.42 18.88 5.19
N MET A 37 4.19 19.09 5.65
CA MET A 37 3.90 19.94 6.80
C MET A 37 4.17 19.18 8.10
N ALA A 38 5.18 19.61 8.86
CA ALA A 38 5.47 19.08 10.19
C ALA A 38 4.44 19.54 11.22
N ALA A 39 4.39 18.85 12.38
CA ALA A 39 3.53 19.23 13.50
C ALA A 39 3.80 20.66 14.04
N SER A 40 4.96 21.23 13.76
CA SER A 40 5.30 22.64 14.07
C SER A 40 4.63 23.66 13.13
N GLY A 41 3.96 23.21 12.06
CA GLY A 41 3.42 24.04 11.00
C GLY A 41 4.44 24.46 9.95
N GLN A 42 5.69 24.01 10.07
CA GLN A 42 6.73 24.27 9.07
C GLN A 42 6.73 23.20 7.98
N VAL A 43 6.99 23.60 6.73
CA VAL A 43 7.25 22.65 5.65
C VAL A 43 8.70 22.18 5.76
N VAL A 44 8.91 20.87 5.76
CA VAL A 44 10.22 20.23 5.87
C VAL A 44 10.36 19.13 4.82
N ASP A 45 11.59 18.84 4.41
CA ASP A 45 11.87 17.71 3.52
C ASP A 45 11.72 16.39 4.31
N VAL A 46 10.79 15.53 3.88
CA VAL A 46 10.52 14.23 4.48
C VAL A 46 10.96 13.13 3.52
N ALA A 47 11.81 12.24 4.00
CA ALA A 47 12.20 11.03 3.27
C ALA A 47 11.22 9.90 3.57
N THR A 48 10.56 9.39 2.53
CA THR A 48 9.66 8.24 2.62
C THR A 48 10.30 7.04 1.95
N VAL A 49 10.39 5.92 2.69
CA VAL A 49 10.95 4.65 2.21
C VAL A 49 9.85 3.60 2.19
N PHE A 50 9.60 3.02 1.03
CA PHE A 50 8.56 2.01 0.85
C PHE A 50 9.15 0.60 0.99
N LEU A 51 8.91 -0.01 2.15
CA LEU A 51 9.34 -1.36 2.46
C LEU A 51 8.30 -2.40 2.03
N THR A 52 8.77 -3.57 1.63
CA THR A 52 7.92 -4.69 1.24
C THR A 52 7.67 -5.61 2.43
N ASN A 53 6.41 -5.99 2.63
CA ASN A 53 5.99 -7.05 3.55
C ASN A 53 4.73 -7.72 2.98
N ARG A 54 4.12 -8.66 3.72
CA ARG A 54 2.82 -9.23 3.35
C ARG A 54 1.79 -8.14 3.16
N GLU A 55 0.81 -8.42 2.31
CA GLU A 55 -0.33 -7.53 2.14
C GLU A 55 -1.08 -7.29 3.45
N CYS A 56 -1.51 -6.04 3.68
CA CYS A 56 -2.34 -5.66 4.80
C CYS A 56 -3.66 -6.46 4.80
N PRO A 57 -4.16 -6.92 5.98
CA PRO A 57 -5.45 -7.60 6.04
C PRO A 57 -6.63 -6.72 5.60
N PHE A 58 -6.48 -5.39 5.63
CA PHE A 58 -7.47 -4.45 5.10
C PHE A 58 -7.44 -4.46 3.57
N ARG A 59 -8.55 -4.86 2.93
CA ARG A 59 -8.70 -4.89 1.48
C ARG A 59 -9.25 -3.57 0.94
N CYS A 60 -8.53 -2.49 1.22
CA CYS A 60 -8.95 -1.13 0.83
C CYS A 60 -9.15 -1.02 -0.69
N LEU A 61 -10.30 -0.45 -1.11
CA LEU A 61 -10.66 -0.26 -2.51
C LEU A 61 -9.67 0.65 -3.26
N MET A 62 -9.21 1.72 -2.61
CA MET A 62 -8.37 2.77 -3.22
C MET A 62 -6.89 2.69 -2.80
N CYS A 63 -6.48 1.61 -2.14
CA CYS A 63 -5.07 1.40 -1.85
C CYS A 63 -4.42 0.78 -3.09
N ASP A 64 -3.24 1.26 -3.46
CA ASP A 64 -2.41 0.66 -4.50
C ASP A 64 -1.09 0.08 -3.96
N LEU A 65 -0.77 0.29 -2.67
CA LEU A 65 0.42 -0.28 -2.03
C LEU A 65 0.42 -1.81 -2.05
N TRP A 66 -0.75 -2.46 -2.11
CA TRP A 66 -0.87 -3.92 -2.22
C TRP A 66 -0.09 -4.49 -3.42
N LYS A 67 0.12 -3.69 -4.48
CA LYS A 67 0.85 -4.11 -5.69
C LYS A 67 2.29 -4.53 -5.40
N ASN A 68 2.91 -3.98 -4.35
CA ASN A 68 4.33 -4.19 -4.02
C ASN A 68 4.50 -4.95 -2.70
N THR A 69 3.62 -5.91 -2.45
CA THR A 69 3.60 -6.76 -1.24
C THR A 69 3.91 -8.21 -1.57
N THR A 70 4.28 -9.00 -0.56
CA THR A 70 4.39 -10.46 -0.64
C THR A 70 3.08 -11.12 -0.17
N ASP A 71 2.98 -12.44 -0.34
CA ASP A 71 1.88 -13.23 0.24
C ASP A 71 2.17 -13.64 1.69
N GLU A 72 3.45 -13.89 1.98
CA GLU A 72 3.94 -14.27 3.31
C GLU A 72 4.66 -13.11 4.00
N SER A 73 4.64 -13.11 5.34
CA SER A 73 5.39 -12.13 6.12
C SER A 73 6.89 -12.30 5.89
N VAL A 74 7.60 -11.18 5.77
CA VAL A 74 9.08 -11.19 5.82
C VAL A 74 9.55 -11.50 7.25
N PRO A 75 10.74 -12.10 7.43
CA PRO A 75 11.30 -12.34 8.76
C PRO A 75 11.42 -11.03 9.58
N PRO A 76 11.29 -11.10 10.90
CA PRO A 76 11.66 -9.99 11.77
C PRO A 76 13.10 -9.53 11.49
N GLY A 77 13.31 -8.22 11.48
CA GLY A 77 14.63 -7.59 11.36
C GLY A 77 15.43 -7.62 12.64
#